data_AF-A0A4U5MD15-F1
#
_entry.id   AF-A0A4U5MD15-F1
#
_cell.length_a   1.000
_cell.length_b   1.000
_cell.length_c   1.000
_cell.angle_alpha   90.00
_cell.angle_beta   90.00
_cell.angle_gamma   90.00
#
_symmetry.space_group_name_H-M   'P 1'
#
loop_
_entity.id
_entity.type
_entity.pdbx_description
1 polymer ?
#
loop_
_entity_poly.entity_id
_entity_poly.type
_entity_poly.pdbx_seq_one_letter_code
_entity_poly.pdbx_strand_id
1 'polypeptide(L)'
;MIWASSLSEQLNPQQGYASLFGAFCGLFATIAGGIFLHNIKENQVEIRELLAILVAYGIIEIILAFTFVLSLCQTKMALTKGFNKGFQIICGLSTVFLYLMIVVLAAIVGVVGFYKSVYLYGRVDYVNEDSMYFISKFGYRSTVAVFTVHIFAIVLKCCYCR
;
A
#
# COMPACT_ATOMS: atom_id res chain seq x y z
N MET A 1 9.25 -16.74 -25.90
CA MET A 1 7.97 -16.35 -26.53
C MET A 1 6.77 -16.71 -25.66
N ILE A 2 6.66 -17.94 -25.15
CA ILE A 2 5.52 -18.39 -24.31
C ILE A 2 5.34 -17.56 -23.01
N TRP A 3 6.42 -17.04 -22.44
CA TRP A 3 6.37 -16.18 -21.24
C TRP A 3 5.90 -14.74 -21.52
N ALA A 4 6.11 -14.23 -22.73
CA ALA A 4 5.66 -12.88 -23.09
C ALA A 4 4.15 -12.87 -23.39
N SER A 5 3.62 -13.96 -23.98
CA SER A 5 2.18 -14.12 -24.19
C SER A 5 1.45 -14.30 -22.85
N SER A 6 1.95 -15.09 -21.91
CA SER A 6 1.27 -15.21 -20.60
C SER A 6 1.31 -13.92 -19.78
N LEU A 7 2.35 -13.08 -19.90
CA LEU A 7 2.41 -11.78 -19.22
C LEU A 7 1.57 -10.68 -19.91
N SER A 8 1.50 -10.66 -21.24
CA SER A 8 0.63 -9.73 -21.98
C SER A 8 -0.85 -10.08 -21.85
N GLU A 9 -1.16 -11.36 -21.63
CA GLU A 9 -2.51 -11.87 -21.38
C GLU A 9 -2.89 -11.74 -19.89
N GLN A 10 -1.89 -11.66 -18.98
CA GLN A 10 -2.06 -11.30 -17.56
C GLN A 10 -2.09 -9.79 -17.27
N LEU A 11 -1.91 -8.92 -18.28
CA LEU A 11 -2.19 -7.49 -18.17
C LEU A 11 -3.71 -7.28 -18.14
N ASN A 12 -4.37 -7.89 -17.17
CA ASN A 12 -5.77 -7.66 -16.88
C ASN A 12 -5.88 -6.16 -16.53
N PRO A 13 -6.65 -5.35 -17.28
CA PRO A 13 -6.80 -3.92 -17.00
C PRO A 13 -7.16 -3.66 -15.53
N GLN A 14 -7.84 -4.61 -14.89
CA GLN A 14 -8.17 -4.58 -13.46
C GLN A 14 -6.94 -4.51 -12.55
N GLN A 15 -5.83 -5.19 -12.85
CA GLN A 15 -4.60 -5.10 -12.05
C GLN A 15 -3.93 -3.73 -12.20
N GLY A 16 -3.98 -3.14 -13.40
CA GLY A 16 -3.51 -1.77 -13.65
C GLY A 16 -4.34 -0.74 -12.87
N TYR A 17 -5.67 -0.85 -12.91
CA TYR A 17 -6.56 0.01 -12.12
C TYR A 17 -6.33 -0.16 -10.62
N ALA A 18 -6.16 -1.39 -10.14
CA ALA A 18 -5.88 -1.66 -8.73
C ALA A 18 -4.53 -1.06 -8.29
N SER A 19 -3.50 -1.12 -9.13
CA SER A 19 -2.20 -0.52 -8.84
C SER A 19 -2.26 1.00 -8.81
N LEU A 20 -3.00 1.64 -9.72
CA LEU A 20 -3.19 3.09 -9.73
C LEU A 20 -4.01 3.55 -8.53
N PHE A 21 -5.11 2.86 -8.24
CA PHE A 21 -5.93 3.14 -7.07
C PHE A 21 -5.13 2.99 -5.77
N GLY A 22 -4.34 1.91 -5.64
CA GLY A 22 -3.41 1.72 -4.52
C GLY A 22 -2.40 2.86 -4.40
N ALA A 23 -1.82 3.31 -5.52
CA ALA A 23 -0.89 4.45 -5.54
C ALA A 23 -1.54 5.75 -5.06
N PHE A 24 -2.77 6.05 -5.49
CA PHE A 24 -3.51 7.24 -5.02
C PHE A 24 -3.83 7.15 -3.53
N CYS A 25 -4.29 5.99 -3.06
CA CYS A 25 -4.52 5.75 -1.64
C CYS A 25 -3.23 5.86 -0.82
N GLY A 26 -2.12 5.32 -1.33
CA GLY A 26 -0.81 5.37 -0.68
C GLY A 26 -0.25 6.79 -0.60
N LEU A 27 -0.38 7.57 -1.67
CA LEU A 27 -0.04 9.00 -1.69
C LEU A 27 -0.87 9.79 -0.68
N PHE A 28 -2.19 9.59 -0.69
CA PHE A 28 -3.07 10.24 0.27
C PHE A 28 -2.71 9.86 1.72
N ALA A 29 -2.48 8.58 2.00
CA ALA A 29 -2.08 8.09 3.31
C ALA A 29 -0.75 8.68 3.79
N THR A 30 0.22 8.79 2.88
CA THR A 30 1.55 9.37 3.18
C THR A 30 1.46 10.85 3.49
N ILE A 31 0.73 11.62 2.67
CA ILE A 31 0.56 13.07 2.85
C ILE A 31 -0.25 13.36 4.12
N ALA A 32 -1.41 12.71 4.27
CA ALA A 32 -2.27 12.90 5.42
C ALA A 32 -1.55 12.47 6.71
N GLY A 33 -0.95 11.29 6.71
CA GLY A 33 -0.16 10.78 7.84
C GLY A 33 1.01 11.70 8.19
N GLY A 34 1.75 12.21 7.20
CA GLY A 34 2.87 13.13 7.42
C GLY A 34 2.43 14.47 8.03
N ILE A 35 1.35 15.07 7.51
CA ILE A 35 0.79 16.32 8.06
C ILE A 35 0.30 16.11 9.49
N PHE A 36 -0.43 15.03 9.76
CA PHE A 36 -0.92 14.77 11.12
C PHE A 36 0.21 14.45 12.09
N LEU A 37 1.23 13.68 11.66
CA LEU A 37 2.36 13.32 12.51
C LEU A 37 3.18 14.56 12.90
N HIS A 38 3.32 15.55 12.02
CA HIS A 38 4.01 16.80 12.30
C HIS A 38 3.28 17.68 13.32
N ASN A 39 1.95 17.61 13.36
CA ASN A 39 1.11 18.42 14.24
C ASN A 39 0.85 17.79 15.62
N ILE A 40 1.34 16.58 15.87
CA ILE A 40 1.11 15.85 17.11
C ILE A 40 2.17 16.19 18.17
N LYS A 41 1.70 16.36 19.42
CA LYS A 41 2.57 16.56 20.59
C LYS A 41 3.22 15.24 21.01
N GLU A 42 4.43 15.30 21.58
CA GLU A 42 5.20 14.11 21.99
C GLU A 42 4.46 13.20 23.01
N ASN A 43 3.52 13.75 23.77
CA ASN A 43 2.74 13.01 24.78
C ASN A 43 1.70 12.03 24.17
N GLN A 44 1.43 12.11 22.87
CA GLN A 44 0.38 11.33 22.18
C GLN A 44 0.97 10.08 21.49
N VAL A 45 1.64 9.23 22.27
CA VAL A 45 2.42 8.08 21.75
C VAL A 45 1.55 7.11 20.94
N GLU A 46 0.36 6.78 21.44
CA GLU A 46 -0.55 5.81 20.81
C GLU A 46 -1.05 6.27 19.43
N ILE A 47 -1.37 7.56 19.30
CA ILE A 47 -1.81 8.15 18.05
C ILE A 47 -0.62 8.31 17.09
N ARG A 48 0.54 8.69 17.61
CA ARG A 48 1.77 8.81 16.82
C ARG A 48 2.14 7.47 16.18
N GLU A 49 2.03 6.38 16.92
CA GLU A 49 2.23 5.03 16.38
C GLU A 49 1.23 4.68 15.28
N LEU A 50 -0.06 5.00 15.47
CA LEU A 50 -1.09 4.77 14.45
C LEU A 50 -0.77 5.53 13.15
N LEU A 51 -0.39 6.81 13.27
CA LEU A 51 -0.03 7.63 12.11
C LEU A 51 1.28 7.18 11.45
N ALA A 52 2.26 6.72 12.24
CA ALA A 52 3.49 6.15 11.70
C ALA A 52 3.20 4.89 10.86
N ILE A 53 2.27 4.03 11.32
CA ILE A 53 1.81 2.86 10.56
C ILE A 53 1.10 3.31 9.27
N LEU A 54 0.28 4.36 9.31
CA LEU A 54 -0.38 4.92 8.12
C LEU A 54 0.64 5.42 7.08
N VAL A 55 1.68 6.13 7.51
CA VAL A 55 2.75 6.61 6.61
C VAL A 55 3.55 5.43 6.04
N ALA A 56 3.93 4.46 6.88
CA ALA A 56 4.65 3.27 6.44
C ALA A 56 3.83 2.49 5.39
N TYR A 57 2.54 2.31 5.63
CA TYR A 57 1.60 1.71 4.68
C TYR A 57 1.59 2.47 3.35
N GLY A 58 1.48 3.81 3.40
CA GLY A 58 1.46 4.65 2.20
C GLY A 58 2.73 4.52 1.35
N ILE A 59 3.90 4.48 2.00
CA ILE A 59 5.20 4.26 1.34
C ILE A 59 5.24 2.89 0.66
N ILE A 60 4.77 1.84 1.34
CA ILE A 60 4.75 0.48 0.79
C ILE A 60 3.86 0.42 -0.46
N GLU A 61 2.67 1.03 -0.46
CA GLU A 61 1.78 1.08 -1.63
C GLU A 61 2.41 1.85 -2.81
N ILE A 62 3.16 2.93 -2.55
CA ILE A 62 3.91 3.66 -3.58
C ILE A 62 5.02 2.78 -4.18
N ILE A 63 5.77 2.06 -3.34
CA ILE A 63 6.81 1.13 -3.78
C ILE A 63 6.18 -0.01 -4.61
N LEU A 64 5.02 -0.50 -4.21
CA LEU A 64 4.27 -1.53 -4.93
C LEU A 64 3.86 -1.06 -6.33
N ALA A 65 3.34 0.16 -6.43
CA ALA A 65 3.00 0.77 -7.72
C ALA A 65 4.24 0.96 -8.60
N PHE A 66 5.36 1.39 -8.01
CA PHE A 66 6.61 1.55 -8.74
C PHE A 66 7.17 0.22 -9.25
N THR A 67 7.12 -0.85 -8.45
CA THR A 67 7.52 -2.20 -8.88
C THR A 67 6.64 -2.73 -10.02
N PHE A 68 5.33 -2.42 -10.01
CA PHE A 68 4.45 -2.73 -11.13
C PHE A 68 4.87 -1.99 -12.42
N VAL A 69 5.14 -0.69 -12.36
CA VAL A 69 5.62 0.10 -13.51
C VAL A 69 6.96 -0.43 -14.04
N LEU A 70 7.90 -0.76 -13.15
CA LEU A 70 9.18 -1.36 -13.54
C LEU A 70 8.98 -2.71 -14.26
N SER A 71 8.04 -3.53 -13.80
CA SER A 71 7.70 -4.82 -14.43
C SER A 71 7.19 -4.61 -15.87
N LEU A 72 6.36 -3.59 -16.10
CA LEU A 72 5.89 -3.22 -17.44
C LEU A 72 7.04 -2.74 -18.34
N CYS A 73 7.91 -1.89 -17.81
CA CYS A 73 9.10 -1.40 -18.54
C CYS A 73 10.04 -2.54 -18.92
N GLN A 74 10.31 -3.48 -18.01
CA GLN A 74 11.12 -4.68 -18.29
C GLN A 74 10.50 -5.51 -19.42
N THR A 75 9.19 -5.70 -19.39
CA THR A 75 8.47 -6.47 -20.42
C THR A 75 8.55 -5.79 -21.79
N LYS A 76 8.40 -4.46 -21.85
CA LYS A 76 8.55 -3.69 -23.10
C LYS A 76 9.98 -3.76 -23.64
N MET A 77 10.99 -3.54 -22.81
CA MET A 77 12.39 -3.59 -23.25
C MET A 77 12.80 -4.95 -23.79
N ALA A 78 12.28 -6.04 -23.20
CA ALA A 78 12.51 -7.38 -23.70
C ALA A 78 11.94 -7.62 -25.10
N LEU A 79 10.77 -7.06 -25.40
CA LEU A 79 10.13 -7.17 -26.71
C LEU A 79 10.85 -6.34 -27.78
N THR A 80 11.35 -5.15 -27.43
CA THR A 80 11.91 -4.21 -28.42
C THR A 80 13.41 -4.38 -28.68
N LYS A 81 14.22 -4.75 -27.67
CA LYS A 81 15.69 -4.72 -27.78
C LYS A 81 16.39 -6.09 -27.79
N GLY A 82 15.64 -7.19 -27.66
CA GLY A 82 16.24 -8.53 -27.76
C GLY A 82 17.38 -8.75 -26.76
N PHE A 83 17.13 -8.53 -25.47
CA PHE A 83 18.11 -8.77 -24.42
C PHE A 83 18.52 -10.25 -24.34
N ASN A 84 19.71 -10.54 -23.80
CA ASN A 84 20.15 -11.91 -23.51
C ASN A 84 19.08 -12.65 -22.69
N LYS A 85 18.53 -13.73 -23.26
CA LYS A 85 17.39 -14.48 -22.71
C LYS A 85 17.56 -14.88 -21.24
N GLY A 86 18.79 -15.19 -20.81
CA GLY A 86 19.11 -15.53 -19.42
C GLY A 86 18.96 -14.37 -18.43
N PHE A 87 19.42 -13.16 -18.79
CA PHE A 87 19.31 -11.98 -17.94
C PHE A 87 17.84 -11.56 -17.74
N GLN A 88 17.03 -11.69 -18.79
CA GLN A 88 15.59 -11.41 -18.72
C GLN A 88 14.85 -12.35 -17.75
N ILE A 89 15.20 -13.64 -17.72
CA ILE A 89 14.57 -14.63 -16.81
C ILE A 89 14.93 -14.30 -15.36
N ILE A 90 16.21 -14.05 -15.07
CA ILE A 90 16.67 -13.71 -13.70
C ILE A 90 15.99 -12.43 -13.22
N CYS A 91 15.96 -11.40 -14.07
CA CYS A 91 15.34 -10.12 -13.75
C CYS A 91 13.84 -10.26 -13.51
N GLY A 92 13.12 -11.00 -14.38
CA GLY A 92 11.69 -11.25 -14.22
C GLY A 92 11.35 -12.03 -12.95
N LEU A 93 12.09 -13.10 -12.64
CA LEU A 93 11.87 -13.90 -11.44
C LEU A 93 12.13 -13.08 -10.16
N SER A 94 13.19 -12.27 -10.15
CA SER A 94 13.51 -11.37 -9.05
C SER A 94 12.40 -10.34 -8.80
N THR A 95 11.89 -9.72 -9.87
CA THR A 95 10.80 -8.74 -9.76
C THR A 95 9.52 -9.37 -9.20
N VAL A 96 9.15 -10.57 -9.65
CA VAL A 96 7.97 -11.29 -9.12
C VAL A 96 8.14 -11.63 -7.65
N PHE A 97 9.31 -12.12 -7.25
CA PHE A 97 9.61 -12.44 -5.85
C PHE A 97 9.54 -11.20 -4.96
N LEU A 98 10.16 -10.10 -5.38
CA LEU A 98 10.10 -8.82 -4.67
C LEU A 98 8.66 -8.29 -4.57
N TYR A 99 7.90 -8.38 -5.65
CA TYR A 99 6.50 -7.98 -5.67
C TYR A 99 5.68 -8.76 -4.62
N LEU A 100 5.81 -10.09 -4.57
CA LEU A 100 5.12 -10.92 -3.58
C LEU A 100 5.50 -10.53 -2.14
N MET A 101 6.80 -10.30 -1.89
CA MET A 101 7.26 -9.88 -0.56
C MET A 101 6.67 -8.53 -0.14
N ILE A 102 6.61 -7.55 -1.06
CA ILE A 102 6.04 -6.23 -0.80
C ILE A 102 4.52 -6.35 -0.57
N VAL A 103 3.80 -7.16 -1.33
CA VAL A 103 2.35 -7.39 -1.14
C VAL A 103 2.08 -7.99 0.24
N VAL A 104 2.86 -8.98 0.68
CA VAL A 104 2.71 -9.58 2.01
C VAL A 104 2.99 -8.55 3.11
N LEU A 105 4.04 -7.74 2.97
CA LEU A 105 4.33 -6.66 3.90
C LEU A 105 3.19 -5.63 3.97
N ALA A 106 2.66 -5.21 2.81
CA ALA A 106 1.52 -4.29 2.73
C ALA A 106 0.30 -4.85 3.49
N ALA A 107 0.00 -6.14 3.28
CA ALA A 107 -1.12 -6.82 3.96
C ALA A 107 -0.91 -6.88 5.48
N ILE A 108 0.29 -7.23 5.95
CA ILE A 108 0.60 -7.27 7.39
C ILE A 108 0.44 -5.88 8.01
N VAL A 109 1.07 -4.86 7.42
CA VAL A 109 1.01 -3.47 7.92
C VAL A 109 -0.43 -2.95 7.88
N GLY A 110 -1.19 -3.25 6.82
CA GLY A 110 -2.59 -2.86 6.68
C GLY A 110 -3.49 -3.48 7.75
N VAL A 111 -3.33 -4.77 8.04
CA VAL A 111 -4.09 -5.46 9.11
C VAL A 111 -3.73 -4.93 10.49
N VAL A 112 -2.44 -4.71 10.77
CA VAL A 112 -1.99 -4.13 12.04
C VAL A 112 -2.53 -2.72 12.23
N GLY A 113 -2.48 -1.89 11.19
CA GLY A 113 -3.04 -0.53 11.21
C GLY A 113 -4.55 -0.51 11.40
N PHE A 114 -5.27 -1.43 10.75
CA PHE A 114 -6.71 -1.60 10.95
C PHE A 114 -7.04 -2.00 12.38
N TYR A 115 -6.33 -3.00 12.92
CA TYR A 115 -6.52 -3.46 14.30
C TYR A 115 -6.28 -2.32 15.32
N LYS A 116 -5.20 -1.56 15.15
CA LYS A 116 -4.89 -0.42 16.02
C LYS A 116 -5.95 0.69 15.90
N SER A 117 -6.47 0.93 14.70
CA SER A 117 -7.58 1.86 14.49
C SER A 117 -8.83 1.42 15.26
N VAL A 118 -9.23 0.15 15.16
CA VAL A 118 -10.39 -0.39 15.89
C VAL A 118 -10.18 -0.34 17.40
N TYR A 119 -8.97 -0.66 17.88
CA TYR A 119 -8.60 -0.56 19.29
C TYR A 119 -8.73 0.87 19.84
N LEU A 120 -8.45 1.88 19.01
CA LEU A 120 -8.56 3.29 19.39
C LEU A 120 -9.99 3.83 19.30
N TYR A 121 -10.91 3.17 18.60
CA TYR A 121 -12.28 3.68 18.32
C TYR A 121 -13.05 4.21 19.54
N GLY A 122 -12.94 3.53 20.69
CA GLY A 122 -13.58 3.96 21.94
C GLY A 122 -12.71 4.80 22.87
N ARG A 123 -11.44 5.06 22.49
CA ARG A 123 -10.46 5.77 23.31
C ARG A 123 -10.06 7.12 22.73
N VAL A 124 -10.36 7.37 21.46
CA VAL A 124 -10.02 8.63 20.81
C VAL A 124 -10.66 9.81 21.53
N ASP A 125 -9.82 10.78 21.87
CA ASP A 125 -10.26 12.08 22.38
C ASP A 125 -10.24 13.11 21.22
N TYR A 126 -11.32 13.87 21.08
CA TYR A 126 -11.42 14.92 20.07
C TYR A 126 -11.44 16.32 20.69
N VAL A 127 -11.40 16.41 22.02
CA VAL A 127 -11.65 17.65 22.77
C VAL A 127 -10.43 18.05 23.58
N ASN A 128 -9.83 17.09 24.31
CA ASN A 128 -8.68 17.40 25.17
C ASN A 128 -7.35 17.18 24.43
N GLU A 129 -6.71 18.26 24.01
CA GLU A 129 -5.42 18.21 23.28
C GLU A 129 -4.25 17.63 24.09
N ASP A 130 -4.38 17.58 25.42
CA ASP A 130 -3.33 17.06 26.30
C ASP A 130 -3.52 15.56 26.61
N SER A 131 -4.63 14.97 26.16
CA SER A 131 -4.87 13.54 26.23
C SER A 131 -3.92 12.76 25.31
N MET A 132 -3.42 11.61 25.77
CA MET A 132 -2.60 10.71 24.97
C MET A 132 -3.32 10.13 23.74
N TYR A 133 -4.66 10.22 23.71
CA TYR A 133 -5.51 9.74 22.63
C TYR A 133 -6.08 10.84 21.74
N PHE A 134 -5.57 12.07 21.88
CA PHE A 134 -6.06 13.18 21.08
C PHE A 134 -5.67 13.06 19.61
N ILE A 135 -6.65 13.21 18.73
CA ILE A 135 -6.45 13.34 17.28
C ILE A 135 -7.60 14.13 16.67
N SER A 136 -7.34 14.87 15.60
CA SER A 136 -8.41 15.54 14.85
C SER A 136 -9.41 14.51 14.29
N LYS A 137 -10.71 14.87 14.29
CA LYS A 137 -11.77 14.02 13.71
C LYS A 137 -11.45 13.64 12.25
N PHE A 138 -10.91 14.59 11.49
CA PHE A 138 -10.52 14.37 10.10
C PHE A 138 -9.35 13.38 9.99
N GLY A 139 -8.33 13.51 10.85
CA GLY A 139 -7.19 12.60 10.85
C GLY A 139 -7.58 11.17 11.20
N TYR A 140 -8.34 10.98 12.27
CA TYR A 140 -8.77 9.64 12.67
C TYR A 140 -9.67 8.97 11.61
N ARG A 141 -10.65 9.69 11.07
CA ARG A 141 -11.55 9.16 10.04
C ARG A 141 -10.81 8.81 8.76
N SER A 142 -9.82 9.61 8.35
CA SER A 142 -9.00 9.33 7.17
C SER A 142 -8.21 8.03 7.36
N THR A 143 -7.58 7.83 8.53
CA THR A 143 -6.85 6.61 8.86
C THR A 143 -7.74 5.37 8.82
N VAL A 144 -8.91 5.44 9.46
CA VAL A 144 -9.90 4.34 9.45
C VAL A 144 -10.35 4.04 8.02
N ALA A 145 -10.65 5.07 7.23
CA ALA A 145 -11.09 4.91 5.84
C ALA A 145 -10.02 4.22 4.98
N VAL A 146 -8.76 4.64 5.08
CA VAL A 146 -7.64 4.05 4.31
C VAL A 146 -7.48 2.57 4.64
N PHE A 147 -7.40 2.21 5.92
CA PHE A 147 -7.24 0.80 6.30
C PHE A 147 -8.47 -0.05 5.99
N THR A 148 -9.68 0.53 6.11
CA THR A 148 -10.92 -0.16 5.73
C THR A 148 -10.93 -0.47 4.24
N VAL A 149 -10.62 0.52 3.39
CA VAL A 149 -10.52 0.34 1.94
C VAL A 149 -9.46 -0.71 1.59
N HIS A 150 -8.32 -0.73 2.28
CA HIS A 150 -7.29 -1.73 2.08
C HIS A 150 -7.78 -3.16 2.37
N ILE A 151 -8.43 -3.39 3.51
CA ILE A 151 -9.01 -4.70 3.86
C ILE A 151 -10.07 -5.12 2.84
N PHE A 152 -10.96 -4.20 2.44
CA PHE A 152 -11.93 -4.49 1.38
C PHE A 152 -11.23 -4.85 0.05
N ALA A 153 -10.16 -4.16 -0.32
CA ALA A 153 -9.41 -4.47 -1.54
C ALA A 153 -8.76 -5.85 -1.47
N ILE A 154 -8.22 -6.26 -0.32
CA ILE A 154 -7.70 -7.63 -0.12
C ILE A 154 -8.82 -8.65 -0.27
N VAL A 155 -9.93 -8.47 0.42
CA VAL A 155 -11.08 -9.40 0.37
C VAL A 155 -11.63 -9.51 -1.04
N LEU A 156 -11.82 -8.39 -1.74
CA LEU A 156 -12.28 -8.39 -3.12
C LEU A 156 -11.31 -9.13 -4.04
N LYS A 157 -9.99 -8.92 -3.92
CA LYS A 157 -8.99 -9.66 -4.69
C LYS A 157 -9.05 -11.17 -4.41
N CYS A 158 -9.25 -11.59 -3.16
CA CYS A 158 -9.38 -13.01 -2.80
C CYS A 158 -10.70 -13.62 -3.28
N CYS A 159 -11.82 -12.88 -3.23
CA CYS A 159 -13.15 -13.37 -3.58
C CYS A 159 -13.43 -13.34 -5.10
N TYR A 160 -12.85 -12.39 -5.85
CA TYR A 160 -12.98 -12.30 -7.31
C TYR A 160 -11.97 -13.17 -8.07
N CYS A 161 -11.08 -13.91 -7.39
CA CYS A 161 -10.23 -14.94 -7.99
C CYS A 161 -10.97 -16.23 -8.36
N ARG A 162 -12.27 -16.15 -8.72
CA ARG A 162 -13.08 -17.29 -9.12
C ARG A 162 -13.64 -17.11 -10.53
#